data_AF-A0A1J5KV03-F1
#
_entry.id   AF-A0A1J5KV03-F1
#
_cell.length_a   1.000
_cell.length_b   1.000
_cell.length_c   1.000
_cell.angle_alpha   90.00
_cell.angle_beta   90.00
_cell.angle_gamma   90.00
#
_symmetry.space_group_name_H-M   'P 1'
#
loop_
_entity.id
_entity.type
_entity.pdbx_description
1 polymer ?
#
loop_
_entity_poly.entity_id
_entity_poly.type
_entity_poly.pdbx_seq_one_letter_code
_entity_poly.pdbx_strand_id
1 'polypeptide(L)' 'MTTFLVTFGVFLAVIAAMAVGFIFQRKVVKGSCGGLDAMGIDKVCSCPEPCDARKKREERAAVRAEKLAAWEKNRIA' A
#
# COMPACT_ATOMS: atom_id res chain seq x y z
N MET A 1 -29.82 -26.75 -8.29
CA MET A 1 -28.76 -27.22 -7.37
C MET A 1 -27.40 -27.29 -8.08
N THR A 2 -27.31 -27.94 -9.25
CA THR A 2 -26.13 -27.91 -10.14
C THR A 2 -25.68 -26.49 -10.53
N THR A 3 -26.62 -25.64 -10.93
CA THR A 3 -26.34 -24.22 -11.24
C THR A 3 -25.69 -23.47 -10.08
N PHE A 4 -26.14 -23.73 -8.85
CA PHE A 4 -25.62 -23.10 -7.64
C PHE A 4 -24.17 -23.52 -7.33
N LEU A 5 -23.85 -24.81 -7.51
CA LEU A 5 -22.49 -25.31 -7.32
C LEU A 5 -21.53 -24.78 -8.40
N VAL A 6 -21.99 -24.69 -9.65
CA VAL A 6 -21.19 -24.14 -10.76
C VAL A 6 -20.91 -22.66 -10.54
N THR A 7 -21.92 -21.85 -10.22
CA THR A 7 -21.71 -20.41 -9.98
C THR A 7 -20.82 -20.15 -8.76
N PHE A 8 -20.98 -20.93 -7.69
CA PHE A 8 -20.11 -20.84 -6.51
C PHE A 8 -18.66 -21.19 -6.85
N GLY A 9 -18.43 -22.26 -7.62
CA GLY A 9 -17.10 -22.64 -8.08
C GLY A 9 -16.43 -21.57 -8.95
N VAL A 10 -17.18 -20.96 -9.88
CA VAL A 10 -16.68 -19.86 -10.73
C VAL A 10 -16.29 -18.65 -9.88
N PHE A 11 -17.10 -18.27 -8.90
CA PHE A 11 -16.79 -17.16 -8.00
C PHE A 11 -15.49 -17.38 -7.22
N LEU A 12 -15.30 -18.58 -6.68
CA LEU A 12 -14.06 -18.94 -5.98
C LEU A 12 -12.84 -18.89 -6.90
N ALA A 13 -12.98 -19.38 -8.14
CA ALA A 13 -11.90 -19.33 -9.12
C ALA A 13 -11.48 -17.88 -9.45
N VAL A 14 -12.45 -16.97 -9.61
CA VAL A 14 -12.19 -15.55 -9.86
C VAL A 14 -11.50 -14.89 -8.66
N ILE A 15 -11.97 -15.14 -7.43
CA ILE A 15 -11.35 -14.60 -6.21
C ILE A 15 -9.91 -15.08 -6.08
N ALA A 16 -9.67 -16.37 -6.31
CA ALA A 16 -8.32 -16.95 -6.29
C ALA A 16 -7.42 -16.29 -7.33
N ALA A 17 -7.89 -16.12 -8.56
CA ALA A 17 -7.14 -15.42 -9.62
C ALA A 17 -6.80 -13.98 -9.23
N MET A 18 -7.74 -13.24 -8.63
CA MET A 18 -7.49 -11.87 -8.13
C MET A 18 -6.46 -11.84 -7.00
N ALA A 19 -6.55 -12.78 -6.05
CA ALA A 19 -5.62 -12.89 -4.92
C ALA A 19 -4.19 -13.19 -5.41
N VAL A 20 -4.06 -14.13 -6.34
CA VAL A 20 -2.79 -14.46 -6.99
C VAL A 20 -2.23 -13.22 -7.73
N GLY A 21 -3.06 -12.53 -8.50
CA GLY A 21 -2.68 -11.27 -9.16
C GLY A 21 -2.21 -10.18 -8.19
N PHE A 22 -2.86 -10.03 -7.04
CA PHE A 22 -2.48 -9.07 -6.00
C PHE A 22 -1.12 -9.40 -5.37
N ILE A 23 -0.85 -10.69 -5.10
CA ILE A 23 0.44 -11.15 -4.55
C ILE A 23 1.58 -10.86 -5.53
N PHE A 24 1.37 -11.10 -6.83
CA PHE A 24 2.39 -10.85 -7.85
C PHE A 24 2.60 -9.36 -8.14
N GLN A 25 1.53 -8.57 -8.20
CA GLN A 25 1.66 -7.13 -8.45
C GLN A 25 2.21 -6.39 -7.22
N ARG A 26 2.04 -6.90 -5.99
CA ARG A 26 2.36 -6.23 -4.70
C ARG A 26 1.99 -4.75 -4.66
N LYS A 27 1.04 -4.33 -5.50
CA LYS A 27 0.56 -2.97 -5.56
C LYS A 27 -0.36 -2.84 -4.37
N VAL A 28 0.19 -2.32 -3.27
CA VAL A 28 -0.61 -1.72 -2.19
C VAL A 28 -1.70 -0.91 -2.84
N VAL A 29 -2.96 -1.18 -2.48
CA VAL A 29 -4.13 -0.47 -3.04
C VAL A 29 -3.80 1.00 -2.96
N LYS A 30 -3.53 1.57 -4.13
CA LYS A 30 -3.10 2.95 -4.28
C LYS A 30 -4.34 3.76 -3.91
N GLY A 31 -4.41 4.19 -2.66
CA GLY A 31 -5.46 5.09 -2.18
C GLY A 31 -5.47 6.39 -2.97
N SER A 32 -6.31 7.36 -2.59
CA SER A 32 -6.49 8.64 -3.30
C SER A 32 -5.19 9.32 -3.79
N CYS A 33 -4.05 9.15 -3.10
CA CYS A 33 -2.74 9.70 -3.53
C CYS A 33 -1.78 8.68 -4.18
N GLY A 34 -2.04 7.37 -4.13
CA GLY A 34 -1.11 6.34 -4.61
C GLY A 34 -1.07 6.21 -6.14
N GLY A 35 -2.09 6.71 -6.84
CA GLY A 35 -2.19 6.68 -8.30
C GLY A 35 -1.42 7.78 -9.02
N LEU A 36 -1.09 8.88 -8.30
CA LEU A 36 -0.52 10.08 -8.92
C LEU A 36 1.00 9.99 -9.20
N ASP A 37 1.72 9.09 -8.50
CA ASP A 37 3.13 8.78 -8.82
C ASP A 37 3.32 8.26 -10.25
N ALA A 38 2.35 7.50 -10.79
CA ALA A 38 2.43 6.98 -12.14
C ALA A 38 2.21 8.05 -13.23
N MET A 39 1.70 9.22 -12.84
CA MET A 39 1.46 10.38 -13.71
C MET A 39 2.55 11.46 -13.52
N GLY A 40 3.64 11.19 -12.79
CA GLY A 40 4.71 12.17 -12.53
C GLY A 40 4.28 13.30 -11.58
N ILE A 41 3.20 13.08 -10.85
CA ILE A 41 2.58 14.04 -9.96
C ILE A 41 2.98 13.73 -8.51
N ASP A 42 4.27 13.89 -8.22
CA ASP A 42 4.78 13.98 -6.84
C ASP A 42 4.46 15.36 -6.21
N LYS A 43 3.96 16.31 -7.01
CA LYS A 43 3.78 17.73 -6.67
C LYS A 43 2.35 18.29 -6.77
N VAL A 44 1.29 17.48 -6.92
CA VAL A 44 -0.11 18.01 -6.97
C VAL A 44 -0.92 17.67 -5.72
N CYS A 45 -0.28 17.18 -4.66
CA CYS A 45 -0.70 17.61 -3.32
C CYS A 45 -0.04 18.94 -2.97
N SER A 46 -0.15 19.95 -3.86
CA SER A 46 0.02 21.38 -3.49
C SER A 46 -1.18 21.85 -2.67
N CYS A 47 -1.66 21.03 -1.73
CA CYS A 47 -2.59 21.51 -0.72
C CYS A 47 -1.74 22.23 0.34
N PRO A 48 -2.05 23.50 0.64
CA PRO A 48 -1.35 24.25 1.69
C PRO A 48 -1.40 23.55 3.06
N GLU A 49 -2.36 22.63 3.27
CA GLU A 49 -2.31 21.62 4.32
C GLU A 49 -2.18 20.20 3.73
N PRO A 50 -1.09 19.46 4.02
CA PRO A 50 -0.97 18.08 3.58
C PRO A 50 -2.03 17.22 4.28
N CYS A 51 -2.66 16.31 3.53
CA CYS A 51 -3.71 15.45 4.07
C CYS A 51 -3.20 14.58 5.25
N ASP A 52 -4.08 14.20 6.15
CA ASP A 52 -3.73 13.44 7.36
C ASP A 52 -3.02 12.11 7.05
N ALA A 53 -3.32 11.50 5.88
CA ALA A 53 -2.65 10.29 5.43
C ALA A 53 -1.18 10.51 5.04
N ARG A 54 -0.80 11.72 4.58
CA ARG A 54 0.60 12.11 4.30
C ARG A 54 1.33 12.40 5.61
N LYS A 55 0.76 13.23 6.48
CA LYS A 55 1.32 13.54 7.82
C LYS A 55 1.63 12.24 8.58
N LYS A 56 0.68 11.31 8.63
CA LYS A 56 0.86 10.00 9.29
C LYS A 56 1.93 9.11 8.65
N ARG A 57 2.18 9.22 7.34
CA ARG A 57 3.29 8.50 6.68
C ARG A 57 4.64 9.12 7.02
N GLU A 58 4.72 10.44 7.01
CA GLU A 58 5.94 11.20 7.34
C GLU A 58 6.32 11.00 8.80
N GLU A 59 5.36 11.04 9.72
CA GLU A 59 5.56 10.68 11.13
C GLU A 59 6.09 9.26 11.29
N ARG A 60 5.49 8.28 10.61
CA ARG A 60 5.96 6.87 10.65
C ARG A 60 7.34 6.69 10.01
N ALA A 61 7.72 7.55 9.08
CA ALA A 61 9.04 7.55 8.45
C ALA A 61 10.08 8.18 9.38
N ALA A 62 9.76 9.31 10.01
CA ALA A 62 10.58 9.99 11.01
C ALA A 62 10.86 9.07 12.21
N VAL A 63 9.82 8.45 12.79
CA VAL A 63 9.98 7.49 13.89
C VAL A 63 10.87 6.30 13.49
N ARG A 64 10.80 5.84 12.24
CA ARG A 64 11.68 4.78 11.75
C ARG A 64 13.12 5.26 11.59
N ALA A 65 13.34 6.46 11.06
CA ALA A 65 14.65 7.06 10.93
C ALA A 65 15.32 7.26 12.30
N GLU A 66 14.56 7.74 13.29
CA GLU A 66 15.06 7.88 14.66
C GLU A 66 15.42 6.53 15.29
N LYS A 67 14.59 5.50 15.11
CA LYS A 67 14.90 4.15 15.59
C LYS A 67 16.14 3.56 14.91
N LEU A 68 16.32 3.80 13.61
CA LEU A 68 17.51 3.36 12.87
C LEU A 68 18.76 4.09 13.36
N ALA A 69 18.69 5.40 13.56
CA ALA A 69 19.80 6.19 14.09
C ALA A 69 20.14 5.80 15.55
N ALA A 70 19.13 5.48 16.36
CA ALA A 70 19.33 4.95 17.70
C ALA A 70 19.94 3.53 17.68
N TRP A 71 19.52 2.68 16.75
CA TRP A 71 20.10 1.35 16.56
C TRP A 71 21.55 1.44 16.09
N GLU A 72 21.87 2.36 15.18
CA GLU A 72 23.23 2.60 14.69
C GLU A 72 24.18 3.03 15.82
N LYS A 73 23.72 3.92 16.73
CA LYS A 73 24.50 4.32 17.91
C LYS A 73 24.73 3.18 18.90
N ASN A 74 23.78 2.26 19.00
CA ASN A 74 23.88 1.09 19.89
C ASN A 74 24.49 -0.13 19.20
N ARG A 75 24.90 -0.01 17.93
CA ARG A 75 25.56 -1.09 17.19
C ARG A 75 27.02 -1.18 17.66
N ILE A 76 27.23 -2.00 18.69
CA ILE A 76 28.55 -2.43 19.15
C ILE A 76 29.20 -3.25 18.02
N ALA A 77 30.43 -2.88 17.65
CA ALA A 77 31.25 -3.59 16.66
C ALA A 77 31.79 -4.91 17.23
#